data_AF-A0AA36EM08-F1
#
_entry.id   AF-A0AA36EM08-F1
#
_cell.length_a   1.000
_cell.length_b   1.000
_cell.length_c   1.000
_cell.angle_alpha   90.00
_cell.angle_beta   90.00
_cell.angle_gamma   90.00
#
_symmetry.space_group_name_H-M   'P 1'
#
loop_
_entity.id
_entity.type
_entity.pdbx_description
1 polymer ?
#
loop_
_entity_poly.entity_id
_entity_poly.type
_entity_poly.pdbx_seq_one_letter_code
_entity_poly.pdbx_strand_id
1 'polypeptide(L)'
;MANPTYPSRATTYPASKRRRLSDDDHHSLLPGLPDHIAQLCISLIPQSALYFVCRSWRRLIYSASIPPFRSLYTLSLPKATTGCGGESRDNQMPRLSSFDPISSKWITIDSPPLPPFLHRLSLRHPSFISRNLPVQSVSVSGNLVLLAGTSGDLVPALPHPLVFNPLSNDWSYGPPLSTPRRWCAVGASRGTVVVASGIGSHYTQTVARSVEKWVLRKIESSHKKRIDPDGVWEEMRSLRDSKLCREAIDAVGWRGKLCMVNVKGDCAKQGFVYDVDSDEWVAMAEGMLGGWKGPATSMDEETIYVVDESRGVLKRYNHDRDDWSDIMEDKRLKGAEYIAAGGGKVCVACEKDVGILVVDVMATPPRLWVVETPVGHEILALHILPRMCSPEFQLPETV
;
A
#
# COMPACT_ATOMS: atom_id res chain seq x y z
N MET A 1 -54.26 -43.85 -64.45
CA MET A 1 -52.92 -44.41 -64.75
C MET A 1 -51.91 -43.65 -63.94
N ALA A 2 -51.24 -44.36 -63.03
CA ALA A 2 -50.12 -43.87 -62.24
C ALA A 2 -48.91 -43.59 -63.13
N ASN A 3 -48.08 -42.62 -62.73
CA ASN A 3 -46.64 -42.78 -62.76
C ASN A 3 -45.93 -41.76 -61.84
N PRO A 4 -44.72 -42.10 -61.36
CA PRO A 4 -44.19 -41.68 -60.06
C PRO A 4 -43.08 -40.63 -60.20
N THR A 5 -42.71 -39.95 -59.11
CA THR A 5 -41.35 -39.41 -58.99
C THR A 5 -40.89 -39.27 -57.53
N TYR A 6 -39.70 -39.82 -57.31
CA TYR A 6 -38.94 -40.04 -56.08
C TYR A 6 -38.85 -38.86 -55.09
N PRO A 7 -39.00 -39.10 -53.77
CA PRO A 7 -38.57 -38.15 -52.76
C PRO A 7 -37.06 -38.25 -52.52
N SER A 8 -36.43 -37.07 -52.49
CA SER A 8 -35.06 -36.80 -52.12
C SER A 8 -34.65 -37.47 -50.79
N ARG A 9 -33.50 -38.16 -50.83
CA ARG A 9 -32.86 -38.82 -49.69
C ARG A 9 -32.32 -37.77 -48.72
N ALA A 10 -33.04 -37.52 -47.64
CA ALA A 10 -32.53 -36.78 -46.49
C ALA A 10 -31.54 -37.66 -45.73
N THR A 11 -30.24 -37.39 -45.92
CA THR A 11 -29.16 -37.99 -45.12
C THR A 11 -29.28 -37.45 -43.69
N THR A 12 -29.81 -38.28 -42.80
CA THR A 12 -29.89 -38.00 -41.36
C THR A 12 -28.49 -38.16 -40.77
N TYR A 13 -27.79 -37.05 -40.55
CA TYR A 13 -26.60 -37.03 -39.70
C TYR A 13 -27.06 -37.23 -38.24
N PRO A 14 -26.47 -38.17 -37.48
CA PRO A 14 -26.82 -38.31 -36.08
C PRO A 14 -26.42 -37.02 -35.35
N ALA A 15 -27.41 -36.42 -34.68
CA ALA A 15 -27.21 -35.27 -33.82
C ALA A 15 -26.09 -35.57 -32.83
N SER A 16 -24.96 -34.89 -32.99
CA SER A 16 -23.94 -34.83 -31.96
C SER A 16 -24.61 -34.24 -30.73
N LYS A 17 -24.87 -35.09 -29.73
CA LYS A 17 -25.16 -34.65 -28.37
C LYS A 17 -23.99 -33.78 -27.96
N ARG A 18 -24.14 -32.47 -28.15
CA ARG A 18 -23.31 -31.44 -27.55
C ARG A 18 -23.52 -31.62 -26.05
N ARG A 19 -22.65 -32.43 -25.45
CA ARG A 19 -22.52 -32.57 -24.00
C ARG A 19 -22.37 -31.13 -23.49
N ARG A 20 -23.44 -30.59 -22.89
CA ARG A 20 -23.28 -29.44 -22.00
C ARG A 20 -22.31 -29.93 -20.94
N LEU A 21 -21.06 -29.47 -20.99
CA LEU A 21 -20.15 -29.53 -19.85
C LEU A 21 -20.73 -28.58 -18.80
N SER A 22 -21.77 -29.06 -18.10
CA SER A 22 -22.05 -28.63 -16.75
C SER A 22 -21.08 -29.40 -15.86
N ASP A 23 -19.82 -29.02 -15.89
CA ASP A 23 -18.83 -29.41 -14.90
C ASP A 23 -18.52 -28.15 -14.10
N ASP A 24 -19.33 -27.91 -13.07
CA ASP A 24 -18.81 -27.30 -11.84
C ASP A 24 -17.84 -28.34 -11.26
N ASP A 25 -16.67 -28.43 -11.88
CA ASP A 25 -15.62 -29.36 -11.49
C ASP A 25 -14.98 -28.78 -10.23
N HIS A 26 -15.61 -29.05 -9.08
CA HIS A 26 -15.00 -28.92 -7.77
C HIS A 26 -13.86 -29.94 -7.68
N HIS A 27 -12.77 -29.70 -8.41
CA HIS A 27 -11.53 -30.43 -8.24
C HIS A 27 -11.05 -30.21 -6.81
N SER A 28 -11.17 -31.26 -5.98
CA SER A 28 -10.65 -31.30 -4.62
C SER A 28 -9.22 -30.77 -4.58
N LEU A 29 -8.92 -29.82 -3.68
CA LEU A 29 -7.61 -29.16 -3.62
C LEU A 29 -6.44 -30.15 -3.46
N LEU A 30 -6.66 -31.18 -2.64
CA LEU A 30 -5.81 -32.35 -2.51
C LEU A 30 -6.71 -33.59 -2.59
N PRO A 31 -6.45 -34.54 -3.51
CA PRO A 31 -7.25 -35.75 -3.61
C PRO A 31 -7.30 -36.51 -2.26
N GLY A 32 -8.50 -36.89 -1.83
CA GLY A 32 -8.70 -37.63 -0.58
C GLY A 32 -8.70 -36.79 0.69
N LEU A 33 -8.56 -35.46 0.60
CA LEU A 33 -8.67 -34.55 1.74
C LEU A 33 -9.86 -33.59 1.58
N PRO A 34 -10.58 -33.29 2.66
CA PRO A 34 -11.51 -32.16 2.68
C PRO A 34 -10.78 -30.83 2.42
N ASP A 35 -11.42 -29.90 1.71
CA ASP A 35 -10.79 -28.65 1.29
C ASP A 35 -10.23 -27.81 2.45
N HIS A 36 -10.87 -27.82 3.62
CA HIS A 36 -10.37 -27.08 4.78
C HIS A 36 -9.04 -27.64 5.31
N ILE A 37 -8.87 -28.97 5.33
CA ILE A 37 -7.59 -29.61 5.69
C ILE A 37 -6.56 -29.36 4.59
N ALA A 38 -6.98 -29.48 3.32
CA ALA A 38 -6.09 -29.24 2.20
C ALA A 38 -5.53 -27.80 2.22
N GLN A 39 -6.36 -26.81 2.54
CA GLN A 39 -5.93 -25.41 2.69
C GLN A 39 -4.89 -25.25 3.81
N LEU A 40 -5.05 -25.93 4.96
CA LEU A 40 -4.06 -25.91 6.05
C LEU A 40 -2.74 -26.54 5.61
N CYS A 41 -2.75 -27.63 4.86
CA CYS A 41 -1.52 -28.23 4.33
C CYS A 41 -0.84 -27.30 3.30
N ILE A 42 -1.62 -26.70 2.42
CA ILE A 42 -1.14 -25.81 1.35
C ILE A 42 -0.58 -24.50 1.93
N SER A 43 -1.13 -23.98 3.03
CA SER A 43 -0.66 -22.73 3.66
C SER A 43 0.75 -22.84 4.25
N LEU A 44 1.25 -24.06 4.50
CA LEU A 44 2.61 -24.33 4.94
C LEU A 44 3.65 -24.24 3.80
N ILE A 45 3.20 -24.29 2.55
CA ILE A 45 4.08 -24.26 1.38
C ILE A 45 4.38 -22.80 1.03
N PRO A 46 5.63 -22.46 0.66
CA PRO A 46 5.96 -21.12 0.16
C PRO A 46 5.04 -20.72 -1.01
N GLN A 47 4.46 -19.53 -0.92
CA GLN A 47 3.44 -19.06 -1.86
C GLN A 47 3.96 -18.95 -3.30
N SER A 48 5.27 -18.69 -3.46
CA SER A 48 5.95 -18.73 -4.76
C SER A 48 5.88 -20.12 -5.40
N ALA A 49 5.99 -21.20 -4.61
CA ALA A 49 5.89 -22.58 -5.10
C ALA A 49 4.44 -22.94 -5.46
N LEU A 50 3.46 -22.48 -4.66
CA LEU A 50 2.03 -22.69 -4.94
C LEU A 50 1.64 -22.21 -6.33
N TYR A 51 2.26 -21.11 -6.78
CA TYR A 51 1.98 -20.54 -8.09
C TYR A 51 2.36 -21.48 -9.24
N PHE A 52 3.31 -22.39 -9.08
CA PHE A 52 3.78 -23.24 -10.18
C PHE A 52 3.06 -24.59 -10.26
N VAL A 53 2.24 -24.98 -9.28
CA VAL A 53 1.64 -26.32 -9.21
C VAL A 53 0.46 -26.50 -10.17
N CYS A 54 -0.66 -25.82 -9.92
CA CYS A 54 -1.88 -25.93 -10.75
C CYS A 54 -2.75 -24.67 -10.65
N ARG A 55 -3.76 -24.55 -11.52
CA ARG A 55 -4.67 -23.38 -11.53
C ARG A 55 -5.45 -23.21 -10.22
N SER A 56 -5.86 -24.32 -9.59
CA SER A 56 -6.61 -24.27 -8.33
C SER A 56 -5.75 -23.72 -7.18
N TRP A 57 -4.50 -24.17 -7.07
CA TRP A 57 -3.57 -23.69 -6.04
C TRP A 57 -3.11 -22.25 -6.28
N ARG A 58 -2.93 -21.84 -7.54
CA ARG A 58 -2.71 -20.42 -7.89
C ARG A 58 -3.83 -19.52 -7.38
N ARG A 59 -5.08 -19.97 -7.50
CA ARG A 59 -6.25 -19.21 -7.02
C ARG A 59 -6.25 -19.05 -5.49
N LEU A 60 -5.76 -20.06 -4.75
CA LEU A 60 -5.67 -20.00 -3.29
C LEU A 60 -4.74 -18.88 -2.78
N ILE A 61 -3.75 -18.45 -3.56
CA ILE A 61 -2.84 -17.35 -3.20
C ILE A 61 -3.61 -16.03 -2.95
N TYR A 62 -4.78 -15.86 -3.59
CA TYR A 62 -5.64 -14.67 -3.46
C TYR A 62 -6.87 -14.91 -2.57
N SER A 63 -6.98 -16.10 -1.99
CA SER A 63 -8.05 -16.43 -1.05
C SER A 63 -7.77 -15.82 0.32
N ALA A 64 -8.84 -15.56 1.08
CA ALA A 64 -8.72 -15.14 2.48
C ALA A 64 -8.20 -16.27 3.41
N SER A 65 -8.18 -17.53 2.94
CA SER A 65 -7.76 -18.69 3.71
C SER A 65 -6.25 -18.86 3.85
N ILE A 66 -5.46 -18.13 3.07
CA ILE A 66 -3.99 -18.13 3.15
C ILE A 66 -3.54 -16.68 3.42
N PRO A 67 -2.48 -16.46 4.21
CA PRO A 67 -1.89 -15.13 4.35
C PRO A 67 -1.66 -14.48 2.97
N PRO A 68 -1.83 -13.17 2.80
CA PRO A 68 -1.69 -12.55 1.49
C PRO A 68 -0.24 -12.69 1.00
N PHE A 69 -0.07 -13.18 -0.23
CA PHE A 69 1.26 -13.17 -0.85
C PHE A 69 1.64 -11.75 -1.19
N ARG A 70 2.69 -11.23 -0.55
CA ARG A 70 3.00 -9.80 -0.59
C ARG A 70 3.86 -9.42 -1.79
N SER A 71 3.70 -8.19 -2.24
CA SER A 71 4.49 -7.53 -3.26
C SER A 71 4.91 -6.14 -2.77
N LEU A 72 6.02 -5.65 -3.29
CA LEU A 72 6.52 -4.30 -3.04
C LEU A 72 5.87 -3.34 -4.03
N TYR A 73 5.36 -2.22 -3.54
CA TYR A 73 4.75 -1.17 -4.30
C TYR A 73 5.52 0.13 -4.13
N THR A 74 5.60 0.89 -5.23
CA THR A 74 6.24 2.20 -5.26
C THR A 74 5.31 3.22 -5.87
N LEU A 75 5.12 4.35 -5.19
CA LEU A 75 4.67 5.57 -5.85
C LEU A 75 5.91 6.28 -6.38
N SER A 76 5.96 6.62 -7.66
CA SER A 76 7.18 7.18 -8.27
C SER A 76 6.88 8.22 -9.33
N LEU A 77 7.84 9.10 -9.62
CA LEU A 77 7.74 10.14 -10.64
C LEU A 77 8.77 9.88 -11.75
N PRO A 78 8.46 10.11 -13.04
CA PRO A 78 9.49 10.07 -14.08
C PRO A 78 10.62 11.08 -13.78
N LYS A 79 11.88 10.64 -13.81
CA LYS A 79 13.06 11.51 -13.72
C LYS A 79 13.05 12.47 -14.92
N ALA A 80 13.31 13.75 -14.67
CA ALA A 80 13.47 14.71 -15.75
C ALA A 80 14.72 14.36 -16.58
N THR A 81 14.57 14.16 -17.89
CA THR A 81 15.70 14.03 -18.80
C THR A 81 16.43 15.37 -18.87
N THR A 82 17.70 15.40 -18.49
CA THR A 82 18.60 16.53 -18.74
C THR A 82 18.92 16.59 -20.24
N GLY A 83 17.99 17.12 -21.04
CA GLY A 83 18.13 17.24 -22.48
C GLY A 83 17.16 18.29 -23.03
N CYS A 84 17.75 19.38 -23.53
CA CYS A 84 17.17 20.47 -24.34
C CYS A 84 15.66 20.44 -24.60
N GLY A 85 14.92 21.28 -23.89
CA GLY A 85 13.53 21.62 -24.18
C GLY A 85 12.80 22.01 -22.91
N GLY A 86 12.39 23.28 -22.79
CA GLY A 86 11.66 23.81 -21.64
C GLY A 86 10.22 23.30 -21.56
N GLU A 87 10.01 21.99 -21.52
CA GLU A 87 8.72 21.43 -21.14
C GLU A 87 8.52 21.62 -19.64
N SER A 88 7.41 22.27 -19.27
CA SER A 88 7.12 22.59 -17.87
C SER A 88 7.11 21.32 -17.03
N ARG A 89 7.81 21.37 -15.89
CA ARG A 89 7.80 20.33 -14.84
C ARG A 89 6.41 20.13 -14.20
N ASP A 90 5.43 20.97 -14.56
CA ASP A 90 4.12 21.06 -13.88
C ASP A 90 3.16 19.88 -14.10
N ASN A 91 3.43 18.95 -15.03
CA ASN A 91 2.45 17.92 -15.43
C ASN A 91 2.91 16.46 -15.27
N GLN A 92 4.00 16.18 -14.54
CA GLN A 92 4.42 14.81 -14.33
C GLN A 92 3.52 14.11 -13.30
N MET A 93 2.80 13.08 -13.74
CA MET A 93 1.91 12.32 -12.87
C MET A 93 2.66 11.24 -12.10
N PRO A 94 2.37 11.06 -10.80
CA PRO A 94 2.92 9.95 -10.05
C PRO A 94 2.36 8.63 -10.61
N ARG A 95 3.24 7.64 -10.78
CA ARG A 95 2.91 6.29 -11.23
C ARG A 95 2.99 5.32 -10.07
N LEU A 96 2.00 4.43 -10.00
CA LEU A 96 2.04 3.29 -9.10
C LEU A 96 2.64 2.09 -9.84
N SER A 97 3.67 1.48 -9.27
CA SER A 97 4.29 0.27 -9.79
C SER A 97 4.37 -0.80 -8.70
N SER A 98 4.30 -2.06 -9.10
CA SER A 98 4.34 -3.24 -8.24
C SER A 98 5.47 -4.16 -8.72
N PHE A 99 6.35 -4.59 -7.81
CA PHE A 99 7.37 -5.59 -8.10
C PHE A 99 6.77 -6.98 -7.86
N ASP A 100 6.63 -7.75 -8.93
CA ASP A 100 6.13 -9.11 -8.84
C ASP A 100 7.25 -10.06 -8.33
N PRO A 101 7.12 -10.63 -7.12
CA PRO A 101 8.14 -11.52 -6.56
C PRO A 101 8.28 -12.85 -7.32
N ILE A 102 7.33 -13.22 -8.19
CA ILE A 102 7.40 -14.46 -8.98
C ILE A 102 8.22 -14.24 -10.24
N SER A 103 7.85 -13.22 -11.03
CA SER A 103 8.54 -12.92 -12.28
C SER A 103 9.80 -12.07 -12.09
N SER A 104 10.00 -11.50 -10.89
CA SER A 104 11.07 -10.54 -10.58
C SER A 104 11.06 -9.33 -11.53
N LYS A 105 9.86 -8.86 -11.87
CA LYS A 105 9.66 -7.73 -12.80
C LYS A 105 8.77 -6.66 -12.17
N TRP A 106 9.06 -5.42 -12.54
CA TRP A 106 8.17 -4.30 -12.27
C TRP A 106 7.00 -4.30 -13.24
N ILE A 107 5.81 -4.11 -12.69
CA ILE A 107 4.55 -3.93 -13.43
C ILE A 107 4.06 -2.53 -13.09
N THR A 108 3.94 -1.66 -14.08
CA THR A 108 3.33 -0.35 -13.94
C THR A 108 1.82 -0.49 -14.04
N ILE A 109 1.10 0.19 -13.16
CA ILE A 109 -0.35 0.10 -13.07
C ILE A 109 -0.93 1.25 -13.92
N ASP A 110 -1.30 0.89 -15.15
CA ASP A 110 -1.63 1.86 -16.20
C ASP A 110 -3.14 2.24 -16.27
N SER A 111 -4.02 1.73 -15.38
CA SER A 111 -5.47 2.04 -15.42
C SER A 111 -6.21 1.74 -14.10
N PRO A 112 -7.40 2.37 -13.85
CA PRO A 112 -8.18 3.26 -14.73
C PRO A 112 -7.60 4.70 -14.67
N PRO A 113 -8.12 5.72 -15.42
CA PRO A 113 -7.45 7.02 -15.43
C PRO A 113 -7.37 7.52 -14.00
N LEU A 114 -6.13 7.74 -13.56
CA LEU A 114 -5.83 8.37 -12.29
C LEU A 114 -6.82 9.54 -12.14
N PRO A 115 -7.61 9.59 -11.04
CA PRO A 115 -8.62 10.61 -10.81
C PRO A 115 -8.12 11.98 -11.25
N PRO A 116 -8.94 12.85 -11.90
CA PRO A 116 -8.46 14.10 -12.46
C PRO A 116 -7.69 14.99 -11.46
N PHE A 117 -7.93 14.78 -10.16
CA PHE A 117 -7.21 15.38 -9.04
C PHE A 117 -5.72 15.03 -8.96
N LEU A 118 -5.28 13.87 -9.46
CA LEU A 118 -3.88 13.50 -9.51
C LEU A 118 -3.10 14.32 -10.55
N HIS A 119 -3.75 14.88 -11.57
CA HIS A 119 -3.14 15.91 -12.43
C HIS A 119 -2.89 17.22 -11.69
N ARG A 120 -3.57 17.45 -10.55
CA ARG A 120 -3.36 18.65 -9.74
C ARG A 120 -2.21 18.50 -8.76
N LEU A 121 -1.62 17.32 -8.58
CA LEU A 121 -0.53 17.15 -7.64
C LEU A 121 0.73 17.87 -8.14
N SER A 122 1.18 18.83 -7.36
CA SER A 122 2.48 19.47 -7.50
C SER A 122 3.45 18.83 -6.52
N LEU A 123 4.53 18.26 -7.04
CA LEU A 123 5.62 17.66 -6.26
C LEU A 123 6.81 18.62 -6.11
N ARG A 124 6.86 19.67 -6.94
CA ARG A 124 7.85 20.74 -6.88
C ARG A 124 7.16 22.04 -7.22
N HIS A 125 7.55 23.10 -6.53
CA HIS A 125 6.98 24.42 -6.76
C HIS A 125 8.10 25.47 -6.74
N PRO A 126 8.11 26.46 -7.65
CA PRO A 126 9.21 27.42 -7.80
C PRO A 126 9.53 28.23 -6.54
N SER A 127 8.56 28.43 -5.64
CA SER A 127 8.81 29.06 -4.33
C SER A 127 9.64 28.21 -3.36
N PHE A 128 9.86 26.92 -3.65
CA PHE A 128 10.65 26.00 -2.84
C PHE A 128 11.88 25.54 -3.63
N ILE A 129 13.05 26.03 -3.22
CA ILE A 129 14.31 25.77 -3.95
C ILE A 129 14.80 24.33 -3.71
N SER A 130 14.60 23.78 -2.52
CA SER A 130 15.16 22.49 -2.08
C SER A 130 14.15 21.52 -1.47
N ARG A 131 12.85 21.87 -1.47
CA ARG A 131 11.81 21.05 -0.83
C ARG A 131 10.90 20.42 -1.87
N ASN A 132 10.86 19.09 -1.88
CA ASN A 132 9.82 18.34 -2.57
C ASN A 132 8.51 18.43 -1.76
N LEU A 133 7.39 18.60 -2.47
CA LEU A 133 6.06 18.61 -1.88
C LEU A 133 5.58 17.16 -1.73
N PRO A 134 5.31 16.72 -0.50
CA PRO A 134 5.04 15.31 -0.24
C PRO A 134 3.60 14.90 -0.63
N VAL A 135 3.44 13.62 -0.94
CA VAL A 135 2.14 12.94 -1.05
C VAL A 135 2.02 11.98 0.11
N GLN A 136 1.00 12.16 0.95
CA GLN A 136 0.75 11.25 2.05
C GLN A 136 -0.03 10.04 1.57
N SER A 137 0.49 8.86 1.92
CA SER A 137 -0.08 7.58 1.55
C SER A 137 0.09 6.58 2.67
N VAL A 138 -0.84 5.63 2.78
CA VAL A 138 -0.81 4.59 3.81
C VAL A 138 -1.34 3.27 3.29
N SER A 139 -0.74 2.18 3.77
CA SER A 139 -1.23 0.83 3.54
C SER A 139 -2.18 0.42 4.68
N VAL A 140 -3.41 0.01 4.35
CA VAL A 140 -4.41 -0.41 5.34
C VAL A 140 -5.29 -1.54 4.80
N SER A 141 -5.46 -2.60 5.59
CA SER A 141 -6.30 -3.75 5.24
C SER A 141 -5.99 -4.39 3.87
N GLY A 142 -4.76 -4.25 3.38
CA GLY A 142 -4.32 -4.74 2.07
C GLY A 142 -4.61 -3.80 0.89
N ASN A 143 -5.01 -2.55 1.15
CA ASN A 143 -5.21 -1.51 0.14
C ASN A 143 -4.19 -0.38 0.34
N LEU A 144 -3.88 0.33 -0.74
CA LEU A 144 -3.14 1.60 -0.68
C LEU A 144 -4.14 2.75 -0.65
N VAL A 145 -3.95 3.70 0.26
CA VAL A 145 -4.77 4.92 0.34
C VAL A 145 -3.87 6.14 0.14
N LEU A 146 -4.16 6.97 -0.86
CA LEU A 146 -3.58 8.31 -1.04
C LEU A 146 -4.52 9.34 -0.40
N LEU A 147 -4.02 10.13 0.55
CA LEU A 147 -4.87 10.95 1.43
C LEU A 147 -4.66 12.45 1.25
N ALA A 148 -3.41 12.87 1.14
CA ALA A 148 -3.08 14.30 1.09
C ALA A 148 -1.96 14.57 0.09
N GLY A 149 -2.01 15.75 -0.50
CA GLY A 149 -1.04 16.22 -1.46
C GLY A 149 -1.23 17.72 -1.69
N THR A 150 -0.23 18.34 -2.30
CA THR A 150 -0.24 19.78 -2.58
C THR A 150 -0.49 20.02 -4.05
N SER A 151 -1.26 21.04 -4.40
CA SER A 151 -1.45 21.45 -5.79
C SER A 151 -0.49 22.54 -6.25
N GLY A 152 -0.51 22.85 -7.55
CA GLY A 152 0.29 23.95 -8.13
C GLY A 152 0.06 25.29 -7.42
N ASP A 153 -1.17 25.58 -7.02
CA ASP A 153 -1.52 26.80 -6.26
C ASP A 153 -1.20 26.70 -4.76
N LEU A 154 -0.44 25.68 -4.35
CA LEU A 154 -0.12 25.37 -2.96
C LEU A 154 -1.38 25.21 -2.10
N VAL A 155 -2.45 24.60 -2.63
CA VAL A 155 -3.66 24.22 -1.87
C VAL A 155 -3.77 22.69 -1.76
N PRO A 156 -4.67 22.12 -0.92
CA PRO A 156 -4.84 20.68 -0.86
C PRO A 156 -5.34 20.13 -2.20
N ALA A 157 -4.66 19.10 -2.72
CA ALA A 157 -4.97 18.53 -4.03
C ALA A 157 -6.05 17.43 -3.99
N LEU A 158 -6.22 16.78 -2.84
CA LEU A 158 -7.07 15.60 -2.67
C LEU A 158 -8.26 15.90 -1.75
N PRO A 159 -9.47 16.10 -2.29
CA PRO A 159 -10.67 16.27 -1.49
C PRO A 159 -11.27 14.94 -1.01
N HIS A 160 -11.02 13.87 -1.76
CA HIS A 160 -11.36 12.50 -1.41
C HIS A 160 -10.07 11.68 -1.36
N PRO A 161 -9.94 10.72 -0.43
CA PRO A 161 -8.90 9.71 -0.50
C PRO A 161 -9.05 8.88 -1.76
N LEU A 162 -7.92 8.48 -2.36
CA LEU A 162 -7.92 7.51 -3.45
C LEU A 162 -7.47 6.17 -2.92
N VAL A 163 -8.24 5.12 -3.17
CA VAL A 163 -7.94 3.79 -2.69
C VAL A 163 -7.66 2.86 -3.86
N PHE A 164 -6.47 2.28 -3.87
CA PHE A 164 -6.11 1.22 -4.79
C PHE A 164 -6.20 -0.14 -4.09
N ASN A 165 -6.94 -1.05 -4.71
CA ASN A 165 -7.09 -2.43 -4.25
C ASN A 165 -6.30 -3.37 -5.18
N PRO A 166 -5.18 -3.97 -4.72
CA PRO A 166 -4.39 -4.90 -5.51
C PRO A 166 -5.15 -6.14 -6.01
N LEU A 167 -6.14 -6.60 -5.24
CA LEU A 167 -6.87 -7.83 -5.56
C LEU A 167 -7.89 -7.64 -6.69
N SER A 168 -8.49 -6.46 -6.79
CA SER A 168 -9.33 -6.08 -7.94
C SER A 168 -8.54 -5.38 -9.04
N ASN A 169 -7.33 -4.93 -8.76
CA ASN A 169 -6.53 -4.06 -9.63
C ASN A 169 -7.32 -2.83 -10.06
N ASP A 170 -7.98 -2.18 -9.10
CA ASP A 170 -8.88 -1.06 -9.39
C ASP A 170 -8.71 0.06 -8.35
N TRP A 171 -9.05 1.27 -8.80
CA TRP A 171 -9.05 2.48 -8.00
C TRP A 171 -10.48 2.88 -7.66
N SER A 172 -10.67 3.35 -6.43
CA SER A 172 -11.96 3.85 -5.95
C SER A 172 -11.75 5.08 -5.08
N TYR A 173 -12.83 5.84 -4.86
CA TYR A 173 -12.82 6.99 -3.97
C TYR A 173 -13.22 6.55 -2.56
N GLY A 174 -12.49 7.05 -1.57
CA GLY A 174 -12.95 7.07 -0.18
C GLY A 174 -13.90 8.26 0.07
N PRO A 175 -14.41 8.39 1.29
CA PRO A 175 -15.33 9.46 1.63
C PRO A 175 -14.67 10.83 1.67
N PRO A 176 -15.41 11.92 1.36
CA PRO A 176 -14.86 13.28 1.36
C PRO A 176 -14.33 13.66 2.73
N LEU A 177 -13.13 14.23 2.77
CA LEU A 177 -12.59 14.83 4.00
C LEU A 177 -13.43 16.06 4.39
N SER A 178 -13.72 16.24 5.67
CA SER A 178 -14.41 17.46 6.14
C SER A 178 -13.59 18.71 5.85
N THR A 179 -12.27 18.60 5.91
CA THR A 179 -11.35 19.62 5.40
C THR A 179 -10.19 18.97 4.65
N PRO A 180 -10.19 19.03 3.31
CA PRO A 180 -9.04 18.64 2.50
C PRO A 180 -7.79 19.36 3.00
N ARG A 181 -6.67 18.63 3.10
CA ARG A 181 -5.46 19.13 3.77
C ARG A 181 -4.18 18.64 3.13
N ARG A 182 -3.08 19.35 3.41
CA ARG A 182 -1.70 19.00 3.05
C ARG A 182 -0.82 19.05 4.29
N TRP A 183 0.36 18.41 4.22
CA TRP A 183 1.37 18.44 5.29
C TRP A 183 0.80 18.03 6.66
N CYS A 184 0.02 16.95 6.65
CA CYS A 184 -0.58 16.33 7.82
C CYS A 184 0.23 15.11 8.28
N ALA A 185 -0.17 14.53 9.40
CA ALA A 185 0.20 13.18 9.78
C ALA A 185 -0.86 12.19 9.28
N VAL A 186 -0.42 11.06 8.74
CA VAL A 186 -1.28 9.98 8.26
C VAL A 186 -0.75 8.65 8.77
N GLY A 187 -1.65 7.82 9.26
CA GLY A 187 -1.31 6.47 9.72
C GLY A 187 -2.49 5.52 9.60
N ALA A 188 -2.21 4.25 9.82
CA ALA A 188 -3.24 3.22 9.88
C ALA A 188 -3.06 2.37 11.13
N SER A 189 -4.18 2.01 11.75
CA SER A 189 -4.22 1.01 12.81
C SER A 189 -5.54 0.27 12.81
N ARG A 190 -5.52 -1.04 13.04
CA ARG A 190 -6.68 -1.94 13.11
C ARG A 190 -7.67 -1.77 11.95
N GLY A 191 -7.15 -1.64 10.73
CA GLY A 191 -7.96 -1.47 9.53
C GLY A 191 -8.63 -0.08 9.39
N THR A 192 -8.21 0.88 10.19
CA THR A 192 -8.68 2.26 10.19
C THR A 192 -7.59 3.17 9.68
N VAL A 193 -7.98 4.18 8.91
CA VAL A 193 -7.13 5.30 8.49
C VAL A 193 -7.33 6.45 9.44
N VAL A 194 -6.24 7.07 9.89
CA VAL A 194 -6.30 8.30 10.68
C VAL A 194 -5.50 9.37 9.97
N VAL A 195 -6.10 10.56 9.85
CA VAL A 195 -5.43 11.78 9.41
C VAL A 195 -5.46 12.80 10.54
N ALA A 196 -4.32 13.38 10.85
CA ALA A 196 -4.17 14.33 11.95
C ALA A 196 -3.42 15.57 11.51
N SER A 197 -3.83 16.73 12.03
CA SER A 197 -3.18 18.02 11.77
C SER A 197 -3.15 18.40 10.28
N GLY A 198 -2.21 19.25 9.88
CA GLY A 198 -2.05 19.73 8.51
C GLY A 198 -2.65 21.10 8.23
N ILE A 199 -2.60 21.49 6.96
CA ILE A 199 -3.04 22.79 6.48
C ILE A 199 -4.10 22.60 5.38
N GLY A 200 -5.25 23.26 5.56
CA GLY A 200 -6.33 23.32 4.56
C GLY A 200 -6.01 24.26 3.41
N SER A 201 -7.00 24.89 2.77
CA SER A 201 -6.74 25.97 1.78
C SER A 201 -5.86 27.07 2.39
N HIS A 202 -6.15 27.44 3.63
CA HIS A 202 -5.36 28.34 4.46
C HIS A 202 -5.01 27.68 5.80
N TYR A 203 -4.01 28.23 6.48
CA TYR A 203 -3.70 27.82 7.85
C TYR A 203 -4.85 28.24 8.79
N THR A 204 -5.35 27.28 9.56
CA THR A 204 -6.23 27.53 10.70
C THR A 204 -5.81 26.63 11.85
N GLN A 205 -5.95 27.13 13.08
CA GLN A 205 -5.61 26.34 14.26
C GLN A 205 -6.55 25.13 14.42
N THR A 206 -7.81 25.25 14.00
CA THR A 206 -8.80 24.17 14.02
C THR A 206 -8.34 22.97 13.18
N VAL A 207 -7.97 23.20 11.91
CA VAL A 207 -7.49 22.10 11.03
C VAL A 207 -6.15 21.57 11.51
N ALA A 208 -5.26 22.46 11.94
CA ALA A 208 -3.93 22.06 12.41
C ALA A 208 -3.97 21.24 13.71
N ARG A 209 -5.09 21.23 14.43
CA ARG A 209 -5.30 20.41 15.64
C ARG A 209 -6.28 19.27 15.44
N SER A 210 -7.08 19.26 14.36
CA SER A 210 -8.10 18.25 14.16
C SER A 210 -7.50 16.88 13.82
N VAL A 211 -8.25 15.84 14.18
CA VAL A 211 -7.95 14.44 13.92
C VAL A 211 -9.22 13.82 13.38
N GLU A 212 -9.13 13.14 12.23
CA GLU A 212 -10.25 12.46 11.61
C GLU A 212 -9.88 10.98 11.41
N LYS A 213 -10.85 10.10 11.67
CA LYS A 213 -10.72 8.64 11.60
C LYS A 213 -11.69 8.09 10.57
N TRP A 214 -11.24 7.17 9.72
CA TRP A 214 -12.09 6.47 8.76
C TRP A 214 -11.84 4.98 8.78
N VAL A 215 -12.88 4.20 9.08
CA VAL A 215 -12.82 2.74 9.08
C VAL A 215 -12.96 2.23 7.65
N LEU A 216 -11.91 1.57 7.15
CA LEU A 216 -11.94 0.97 5.81
C LEU A 216 -12.65 -0.38 5.87
N ARG A 217 -13.99 -0.36 5.80
CA ARG A 217 -14.81 -1.56 5.78
C ARG A 217 -14.57 -2.35 4.49
N LYS A 218 -14.23 -3.63 4.62
CA LYS A 218 -14.38 -4.61 3.53
C LYS A 218 -15.83 -5.06 3.53
N ILE A 219 -16.61 -4.70 2.51
CA ILE A 219 -17.94 -5.27 2.34
C ILE A 219 -17.76 -6.73 1.89
N GLU A 220 -18.06 -7.69 2.77
CA GLU A 220 -18.10 -9.13 2.49
C GLU A 220 -19.47 -9.56 1.95
N SER A 221 -20.15 -8.72 1.15
CA SER A 221 -21.35 -9.18 0.46
C SER A 221 -20.93 -10.06 -0.70
N SER A 222 -21.52 -11.24 -0.75
CA SER A 222 -21.12 -12.42 -1.53
C SER A 222 -20.96 -12.22 -3.05
N HIS A 223 -21.13 -11.02 -3.61
CA HIS A 223 -20.82 -10.74 -5.01
C HIS A 223 -20.21 -9.37 -5.33
N LYS A 224 -19.84 -8.50 -4.36
CA LYS A 224 -19.18 -7.20 -4.68
C LYS A 224 -18.19 -6.74 -3.60
N LYS A 225 -16.89 -6.77 -3.90
CA LYS A 225 -15.87 -6.03 -3.13
C LYS A 225 -15.91 -4.56 -3.54
N ARG A 226 -16.77 -3.77 -2.91
CA ARG A 226 -16.71 -2.30 -2.98
C ARG A 226 -16.34 -1.76 -1.60
N ILE A 227 -15.53 -0.70 -1.59
CA ILE A 227 -15.34 0.13 -0.41
C ILE A 227 -16.66 0.87 -0.20
N ASP A 228 -17.12 0.91 1.04
CA ASP A 228 -18.34 1.63 1.43
C ASP A 228 -18.23 3.11 1.01
N PRO A 229 -18.92 3.56 -0.05
CA PRO A 229 -18.87 4.95 -0.47
C PRO A 229 -19.57 5.87 0.54
N ASP A 230 -20.40 5.30 1.42
CA ASP A 230 -21.07 5.99 2.53
C ASP A 230 -20.22 5.96 3.81
N GLY A 231 -18.93 5.62 3.70
CA GLY A 231 -17.98 5.79 4.79
C GLY A 231 -18.02 7.22 5.32
N VAL A 232 -17.87 7.40 6.63
CA VAL A 232 -17.87 8.72 7.25
C VAL A 232 -16.56 8.89 8.02
N TRP A 233 -15.97 10.08 7.90
CA TRP A 233 -14.89 10.50 8.76
C TRP A 233 -15.46 10.85 10.13
N GLU A 234 -14.96 10.16 11.16
CA GLU A 234 -15.27 10.42 12.56
C GLU A 234 -14.28 11.46 13.11
N GLU A 235 -14.80 12.53 13.70
CA GLU A 235 -13.97 13.51 14.40
C GLU A 235 -13.48 12.92 15.72
N MET A 236 -12.18 13.05 15.95
CA MET A 236 -11.50 12.51 17.12
C MET A 236 -10.90 13.62 17.99
N ARG A 237 -10.36 13.25 19.15
CA ARG A 237 -9.72 14.17 20.09
C ARG A 237 -8.60 14.94 19.42
N SER A 238 -8.80 16.24 19.37
CA SER A 238 -7.84 17.21 18.82
C SER A 238 -6.48 17.16 19.53
N LEU A 239 -5.43 17.46 18.77
CA LEU A 239 -4.09 17.71 19.32
C LEU A 239 -4.10 18.88 20.29
N ARG A 240 -3.17 18.84 21.25
CA ARG A 240 -2.94 19.95 22.19
C ARG A 240 -2.32 21.17 21.48
N ASP A 241 -1.46 20.94 20.50
CA ASP A 241 -0.78 21.97 19.72
C ASP A 241 -0.83 21.69 18.21
N SER A 242 -0.29 22.59 17.40
CA SER A 242 -0.28 22.50 15.93
C SER A 242 1.09 22.11 15.38
N LYS A 243 1.93 21.38 16.12
CA LYS A 243 3.32 21.14 15.71
C LYS A 243 3.47 20.15 14.55
N LEU A 244 2.42 19.39 14.23
CA LEU A 244 2.42 18.44 13.12
C LEU A 244 1.97 19.05 11.78
N CYS A 245 1.59 20.34 11.72
CA CYS A 245 0.84 20.89 10.59
C CYS A 245 1.69 21.38 9.38
N ARG A 246 2.98 21.05 9.33
CA ARG A 246 3.91 21.64 8.34
C ARG A 246 4.76 20.62 7.60
N GLU A 247 4.68 19.36 7.98
CA GLU A 247 5.41 18.27 7.33
C GLU A 247 4.47 17.11 7.05
N ALA A 248 4.77 16.33 6.01
CA ALA A 248 4.13 15.03 5.85
C ALA A 248 4.79 14.05 6.82
N ILE A 249 4.01 13.63 7.81
CA ILE A 249 4.48 12.76 8.89
C ILE A 249 3.83 11.39 8.73
N ASP A 250 4.67 10.36 8.69
CA ASP A 250 4.20 8.98 8.68
C ASP A 250 3.95 8.54 10.13
N ALA A 251 2.68 8.31 10.46
CA ALA A 251 2.28 7.80 11.76
C ALA A 251 2.30 6.27 11.73
N VAL A 252 3.20 5.68 12.51
CA VAL A 252 3.46 4.24 12.55
C VAL A 252 2.44 3.55 13.45
N GLY A 253 1.69 2.60 12.88
CA GLY A 253 0.72 1.78 13.60
C GLY A 253 1.41 0.76 14.52
N TRP A 254 1.09 0.78 15.80
CA TRP A 254 1.64 -0.12 16.79
C TRP A 254 0.63 -0.43 17.88
N ARG A 255 0.11 -1.67 17.87
CA ARG A 255 -0.79 -2.22 18.90
C ARG A 255 -2.02 -1.35 19.19
N GLY A 256 -2.71 -0.87 18.16
CA GLY A 256 -3.86 0.03 18.30
C GLY A 256 -3.50 1.50 18.48
N LYS A 257 -2.21 1.85 18.50
CA LYS A 257 -1.72 3.21 18.64
C LYS A 257 -1.04 3.69 17.37
N LEU A 258 -0.95 5.00 17.21
CA LEU A 258 -0.22 5.68 16.15
C LEU A 258 0.93 6.48 16.77
N CYS A 259 2.16 6.06 16.47
CA CYS A 259 3.38 6.68 16.95
C CYS A 259 3.95 7.57 15.85
N MET A 260 4.25 8.84 16.15
CA MET A 260 4.74 9.80 15.16
C MET A 260 5.70 10.82 15.77
N VAL A 261 6.62 11.33 14.95
CA VAL A 261 7.58 12.37 15.33
C VAL A 261 7.46 13.58 14.41
N ASN A 262 7.64 14.78 14.94
CA ASN A 262 7.41 16.02 14.20
C ASN A 262 8.52 16.43 13.21
N VAL A 263 9.72 15.86 13.32
CA VAL A 263 10.88 16.21 12.49
C VAL A 263 11.54 14.93 11.99
N LYS A 264 11.93 14.92 10.71
CA LYS A 264 12.70 13.84 10.09
C LYS A 264 14.18 13.89 10.53
N GLY A 265 14.82 12.73 10.51
CA GLY A 265 16.25 12.59 10.79
C GLY A 265 16.67 12.76 12.25
N ASP A 266 17.96 13.02 12.49
CA ASP A 266 18.59 13.05 13.83
C ASP A 266 18.52 14.42 14.53
N CYS A 267 17.49 15.21 14.22
CA CYS A 267 17.23 16.48 14.90
C CYS A 267 16.50 16.26 16.24
N ALA A 268 16.57 17.25 17.15
CA ALA A 268 15.74 17.26 18.35
C ALA A 268 14.25 17.24 17.94
N LYS A 269 13.55 16.19 18.34
CA LYS A 269 12.18 15.90 17.90
C LYS A 269 11.25 15.68 19.09
N GLN A 270 9.97 15.88 18.84
CA GLN A 270 8.90 15.61 19.80
C GLN A 270 8.13 14.40 19.32
N GLY A 271 7.90 13.47 20.23
CA GLY A 271 7.11 12.28 20.01
C GLY A 271 5.65 12.49 20.35
N PHE A 272 4.77 11.92 19.54
CA PHE A 272 3.33 11.92 19.77
C PHE A 272 2.85 10.48 19.63
N VAL A 273 2.05 10.01 20.59
CA VAL A 273 1.40 8.71 20.52
C VAL A 273 -0.09 8.93 20.71
N TYR A 274 -0.85 8.41 19.77
CA TYR A 274 -2.30 8.52 19.77
C TYR A 274 -2.93 7.12 19.86
N ASP A 275 -3.73 6.88 20.89
CA ASP A 275 -4.49 5.64 21.03
C ASP A 275 -5.80 5.76 20.24
N VAL A 276 -5.94 4.92 19.21
CA VAL A 276 -7.07 4.97 18.27
C VAL A 276 -8.35 4.42 18.89
N ASP A 277 -8.21 3.51 19.86
CA ASP A 277 -9.33 2.83 20.51
C ASP A 277 -9.88 3.69 21.66
N SER A 278 -9.01 4.30 22.47
CA SER A 278 -9.41 5.15 23.60
C SER A 278 -9.62 6.63 23.25
N ASP A 279 -9.28 7.06 22.02
CA ASP A 279 -9.34 8.45 21.59
C ASP A 279 -8.49 9.37 22.50
N GLU A 280 -7.24 8.98 22.80
CA GLU A 280 -6.37 9.73 23.71
C GLU A 280 -4.95 9.94 23.18
N TRP A 281 -4.39 11.12 23.49
CA TRP A 281 -2.99 11.43 23.29
C TRP A 281 -2.19 11.02 24.54
N VAL A 282 -1.26 10.08 24.36
CA VAL A 282 -0.39 9.58 25.43
C VAL A 282 1.05 9.99 25.19
N ALA A 283 1.85 10.01 26.26
CA ALA A 283 3.27 10.32 26.17
C ALA A 283 4.01 9.21 25.40
N MET A 284 4.91 9.61 24.50
CA MET A 284 5.84 8.68 23.88
C MET A 284 6.88 8.22 24.90
N ALA A 285 7.19 6.92 24.92
CA ALA A 285 8.25 6.38 25.76
C ALA A 285 9.61 7.00 25.40
N GLU A 286 10.46 7.23 26.41
CA GLU A 286 11.70 7.97 26.22
C GLU A 286 12.69 7.22 25.32
N GLY A 287 12.79 5.90 25.47
CA GLY A 287 13.64 5.07 24.64
C GLY A 287 13.15 4.96 23.20
N MET A 288 11.83 4.83 23.00
CA MET A 288 11.21 4.94 21.68
C MET A 288 11.61 6.23 20.99
N LEU A 289 11.42 7.38 21.64
CA LEU A 289 11.75 8.70 21.07
C LEU A 289 13.27 8.86 20.84
N GLY A 290 14.08 8.43 21.80
CA GLY A 290 15.54 8.59 21.77
C GLY A 290 16.24 7.82 20.65
N GLY A 291 15.69 6.66 20.24
CA GLY A 291 16.24 5.86 19.15
C GLY A 291 15.61 6.09 17.78
N TRP A 292 14.55 6.90 17.67
CA TRP A 292 13.86 7.15 16.40
C TRP A 292 14.65 8.10 15.48
N LYS A 293 15.71 7.63 14.84
CA LYS A 293 16.69 8.46 14.11
C LYS A 293 16.53 8.51 12.59
N GLY A 294 15.35 8.20 12.07
CA GLY A 294 15.09 8.24 10.62
C GLY A 294 13.71 7.71 10.28
N PRO A 295 13.48 7.25 9.04
CA PRO A 295 12.19 6.73 8.62
C PRO A 295 11.87 5.44 9.39
N ALA A 296 10.59 5.28 9.76
CA ALA A 296 10.11 4.15 10.54
C ALA A 296 8.83 3.56 9.95
N THR A 297 8.59 2.29 10.24
CA THR A 297 7.39 1.56 9.82
C THR A 297 7.10 0.43 10.80
N SER A 298 5.92 -0.16 10.69
CA SER A 298 5.50 -1.30 11.50
C SER A 298 5.28 -2.52 10.62
N MET A 299 5.69 -3.69 11.12
CA MET A 299 5.26 -4.97 10.57
C MET A 299 4.07 -5.48 11.40
N ASP A 300 2.93 -5.66 10.74
CA ASP A 300 1.72 -6.27 11.29
C ASP A 300 1.22 -5.60 12.59
N GLU A 301 1.46 -4.28 12.73
CA GLU A 301 1.15 -3.48 13.94
C GLU A 301 1.76 -4.01 15.25
N GLU A 302 2.74 -4.90 15.17
CA GLU A 302 3.33 -5.53 16.35
C GLU A 302 4.75 -5.01 16.63
N THR A 303 5.56 -4.94 15.58
CA THR A 303 6.98 -4.61 15.67
C THR A 303 7.29 -3.35 14.86
N ILE A 304 7.89 -2.36 15.51
CA ILE A 304 8.36 -1.13 14.86
C ILE A 304 9.82 -1.33 14.41
N TYR A 305 10.09 -0.93 13.16
CA TYR A 305 11.42 -0.86 12.58
C TYR A 305 11.75 0.59 12.26
N VAL A 306 13.01 0.97 12.49
CA VAL A 306 13.55 2.28 12.10
C VAL A 306 14.90 2.10 11.43
N VAL A 307 15.21 2.92 10.45
CA VAL A 307 16.57 3.06 9.95
C VAL A 307 17.19 4.29 10.58
N ASP A 308 18.31 4.10 11.28
CA ASP A 308 19.19 5.19 11.67
C ASP A 308 19.89 5.69 10.40
N GLU A 309 19.32 6.72 9.76
CA GLU A 309 19.74 7.19 8.44
C GLU A 309 21.16 7.77 8.42
N SER A 310 21.67 8.16 9.60
CA SER A 310 23.03 8.69 9.78
C SER A 310 24.08 7.57 9.84
N ARG A 311 23.78 6.52 10.61
CA ARG A 311 24.68 5.36 10.80
C ARG A 311 24.52 4.31 9.72
N GLY A 312 23.33 4.19 9.12
CA GLY A 312 22.99 3.11 8.19
C GLY A 312 22.67 1.81 8.93
N VAL A 313 21.93 1.90 10.04
CA VAL A 313 21.60 0.74 10.89
C VAL A 313 20.10 0.54 10.92
N LEU A 314 19.65 -0.65 10.53
CA LEU A 314 18.26 -1.08 10.72
C LEU A 314 18.09 -1.58 12.16
N LYS A 315 17.12 -1.02 12.88
CA LYS A 315 16.83 -1.37 14.27
C LYS A 315 15.38 -1.80 14.44
N ARG A 316 15.14 -2.63 15.45
CA ARG A 316 13.81 -3.03 15.93
C ARG A 316 13.58 -2.48 17.33
N TYR A 317 12.40 -1.95 17.58
CA TYR A 317 11.99 -1.52 18.92
C TYR A 317 11.61 -2.71 19.80
N ASN A 318 12.11 -2.73 21.03
CA ASN A 318 11.72 -3.66 22.08
C ASN A 318 10.92 -2.89 23.14
N HIS A 319 9.62 -3.15 23.19
CA HIS A 319 8.72 -2.43 24.08
C HIS A 319 8.85 -2.82 25.56
N ASP A 320 9.37 -4.01 25.87
CA ASP A 320 9.54 -4.46 27.26
C ASP A 320 10.69 -3.75 27.94
N ARG A 321 11.71 -3.37 27.15
CA ARG A 321 12.92 -2.69 27.62
C ARG A 321 12.93 -1.20 27.30
N ASP A 322 11.96 -0.72 26.53
CA ASP A 322 11.94 0.62 25.94
C ASP A 322 13.31 0.93 25.28
N ASP A 323 13.77 0.03 24.41
CA ASP A 323 15.06 0.19 23.72
C ASP A 323 14.99 -0.25 22.26
N TRP A 324 16.05 0.05 21.52
CA TRP A 324 16.20 -0.34 20.12
C TRP A 324 17.35 -1.33 19.99
N SER A 325 17.07 -2.45 19.33
CA SER A 325 18.06 -3.49 19.04
C SER A 325 18.50 -3.41 17.57
N ASP A 326 19.81 -3.40 17.35
CA ASP A 326 20.40 -3.42 16.01
C ASP A 326 20.14 -4.78 15.32
N ILE A 327 19.64 -4.74 14.09
CA ILE A 327 19.40 -5.94 13.26
C ILE A 327 20.52 -6.11 12.24
N MET A 328 20.87 -5.02 11.54
CA MET A 328 21.88 -5.02 10.50
C MET A 328 22.45 -3.60 10.34
N GLU A 329 23.75 -3.53 10.13
CA GLU A 329 24.45 -2.31 9.70
C GLU A 329 24.95 -2.49 8.26
N ASP A 330 24.57 -1.56 7.38
CA ASP A 330 25.07 -1.52 6.00
C ASP A 330 25.15 -0.07 5.54
N LYS A 331 26.30 0.32 4.96
CA LYS A 331 26.53 1.71 4.50
C LYS A 331 25.51 2.16 3.45
N ARG A 332 24.88 1.24 2.73
CA ARG A 332 23.84 1.53 1.74
C ARG A 332 22.55 2.04 2.38
N LEU A 333 22.29 1.75 3.66
CA LEU A 333 21.14 2.25 4.42
C LEU A 333 21.28 3.71 4.87
N LYS A 334 22.44 4.35 4.64
CA LYS A 334 22.63 5.77 4.96
C LYS A 334 21.83 6.65 4.02
N GLY A 335 21.13 7.64 4.56
CA GLY A 335 20.22 8.50 3.80
C GLY A 335 18.94 7.77 3.36
N ALA A 336 18.44 6.87 4.21
CA ALA A 336 17.15 6.25 4.02
C ALA A 336 16.03 7.31 4.05
N GLU A 337 15.15 7.30 3.05
CA GLU A 337 14.05 8.26 2.94
C GLU A 337 12.68 7.60 3.17
N TYR A 338 12.51 6.40 2.60
CA TYR A 338 11.25 5.65 2.66
C TYR A 338 11.51 4.24 3.17
N ILE A 339 10.56 3.73 3.94
CA ILE A 339 10.63 2.40 4.53
C ILE A 339 9.25 1.75 4.55
N ALA A 340 9.19 0.45 4.27
CA ALA A 340 7.97 -0.35 4.40
C ALA A 340 8.32 -1.74 4.94
N ALA A 341 7.47 -2.30 5.79
CA ALA A 341 7.67 -3.64 6.36
C ALA A 341 6.46 -4.55 6.16
N GLY A 342 6.72 -5.83 5.89
CA GLY A 342 5.68 -6.82 5.70
C GLY A 342 6.22 -8.18 5.31
N GLY A 343 5.57 -9.26 5.77
CA GLY A 343 5.92 -10.63 5.37
C GLY A 343 7.35 -11.04 5.75
N GLY A 344 7.84 -10.56 6.90
CA GLY A 344 9.20 -10.83 7.37
C GLY A 344 10.30 -10.07 6.65
N LYS A 345 9.96 -9.03 5.86
CA LYS A 345 10.94 -8.20 5.15
C LYS A 345 10.75 -6.73 5.43
N VAL A 346 11.85 -5.99 5.42
CA VAL A 346 11.89 -4.53 5.50
C VAL A 346 12.53 -4.01 4.22
N CYS A 347 11.80 -3.17 3.49
CA CYS A 347 12.25 -2.53 2.27
C CYS A 347 12.59 -1.07 2.55
N VAL A 348 13.74 -0.60 2.08
CA VAL A 348 14.25 0.75 2.31
C VAL A 348 14.67 1.37 0.97
N ALA A 349 14.15 2.55 0.65
CA ALA A 349 14.65 3.37 -0.44
C ALA A 349 15.47 4.52 0.13
N CYS A 350 16.64 4.74 -0.47
CA CYS A 350 17.57 5.79 -0.08
C CYS A 350 17.70 6.81 -1.22
N GLU A 351 18.13 8.02 -0.91
CA GLU A 351 18.30 9.12 -1.88
C GLU A 351 19.28 8.77 -3.03
N LYS A 352 20.22 7.86 -2.76
CA LYS A 352 21.21 7.41 -3.75
C LYS A 352 20.60 6.35 -4.67
N ASP A 353 20.95 6.37 -5.96
CA ASP A 353 20.55 5.42 -7.02
C ASP A 353 21.07 3.97 -6.81
N VAL A 354 21.09 3.51 -5.56
CA VAL A 354 21.52 2.18 -5.13
C VAL A 354 20.43 1.13 -5.34
N GLY A 355 19.17 1.55 -5.56
CA GLY A 355 18.01 0.67 -5.62
C GLY A 355 17.22 0.64 -4.31
N ILE A 356 16.25 -0.26 -4.23
CA ILE A 356 15.50 -0.56 -3.01
C ILE A 356 16.20 -1.70 -2.28
N LEU A 357 16.64 -1.43 -1.06
CA LEU A 357 17.30 -2.40 -0.19
C LEU A 357 16.22 -3.25 0.48
N VAL A 358 16.30 -4.57 0.33
CA VAL A 358 15.37 -5.52 0.96
C VAL A 358 16.12 -6.34 1.99
N VAL A 359 15.73 -6.19 3.26
CA VAL A 359 16.27 -6.94 4.38
C VAL A 359 15.28 -8.00 4.81
N ASP A 360 15.69 -9.27 4.72
CA ASP A 360 14.99 -10.38 5.37
C ASP A 360 15.36 -10.41 6.85
N VAL A 361 14.42 -9.98 7.69
CA VAL A 361 14.60 -9.90 9.14
C VAL A 361 14.27 -11.21 9.85
N MET A 362 13.76 -12.21 9.12
CA MET A 362 13.48 -13.55 9.65
C MET A 362 14.64 -14.52 9.42
N ALA A 363 15.50 -14.25 8.44
CA ALA A 363 16.72 -15.01 8.21
C ALA A 363 17.72 -14.83 9.37
N THR A 364 18.44 -15.92 9.72
CA THR A 364 19.53 -15.89 10.70
C THR A 364 20.83 -16.39 10.05
N PRO A 365 21.83 -15.54 9.79
CA PRO A 365 21.81 -14.08 9.99
C PRO A 365 20.88 -13.37 8.99
N PRO A 366 20.46 -12.12 9.28
CA PRO A 366 19.65 -11.31 8.38
C PRO A 366 20.30 -11.18 6.99
N ARG A 367 19.48 -11.21 5.93
CA ARG A 367 19.96 -11.17 4.54
C ARG A 367 19.54 -9.88 3.87
N LEU A 368 20.45 -9.26 3.13
CA LEU A 368 20.21 -8.03 2.40
C LEU A 368 20.51 -8.22 0.91
N TRP A 369 19.57 -7.83 0.06
CA TRP A 369 19.76 -7.73 -1.39
C TRP A 369 19.13 -6.45 -1.92
N VAL A 370 19.44 -6.14 -3.18
CA VAL A 370 18.95 -4.95 -3.86
C VAL A 370 17.89 -5.37 -4.87
N VAL A 371 16.78 -4.65 -4.89
CA VAL A 371 15.79 -4.66 -5.97
C VAL A 371 15.96 -3.34 -6.72
N GLU A 372 16.22 -3.40 -8.02
CA GLU A 372 16.36 -2.19 -8.85
C GLU A 372 15.08 -1.35 -8.80
N THR A 373 15.20 -0.02 -8.80
CA THR A 373 14.03 0.86 -8.93
C THR A 373 13.46 0.80 -10.35
N PRO A 374 12.17 1.11 -10.56
CA PRO A 374 11.64 1.33 -11.90
C PRO A 374 12.51 2.32 -12.69
N VAL A 375 12.95 1.92 -13.88
CA VAL A 375 13.93 2.68 -14.67
C VAL A 375 13.42 4.09 -14.95
N GLY A 376 14.28 5.08 -14.75
CA GLY A 376 13.94 6.48 -15.03
C GLY A 376 12.87 7.07 -14.12
N HIS A 377 12.66 6.52 -12.92
CA HIS A 377 11.72 7.08 -11.94
C HIS A 377 12.39 7.38 -10.58
N GLU A 378 11.90 8.42 -9.89
CA GLU A 378 12.25 8.85 -8.53
C GLU A 378 11.16 8.33 -7.57
N ILE A 379 11.54 7.69 -6.46
CA ILE A 379 10.58 7.12 -5.50
C ILE A 379 10.00 8.23 -4.62
N LEU A 380 8.69 8.19 -4.42
CA LEU A 380 7.93 9.11 -3.56
C LEU A 380 7.33 8.41 -2.33
N ALA A 381 7.12 7.09 -2.40
CA ALA A 381 6.64 6.27 -1.29
C ALA A 381 6.91 4.79 -1.54
N LEU A 382 7.09 4.02 -0.46
CA LEU A 382 7.16 2.56 -0.46
C LEU A 382 6.01 1.95 0.32
N HIS A 383 5.44 0.87 -0.20
CA HIS A 383 4.37 0.12 0.44
C HIS A 383 4.56 -1.38 0.24
N ILE A 384 4.14 -2.20 1.20
CA ILE A 384 4.08 -3.66 1.05
C ILE A 384 2.64 -4.11 1.17
N LEU A 385 2.07 -4.60 0.07
CA LEU A 385 0.66 -4.92 -0.07
C LEU A 385 0.48 -6.33 -0.65
N PRO A 386 -0.73 -6.91 -0.65
CA PRO A 386 -1.00 -8.13 -1.38
C PRO A 386 -0.59 -8.00 -2.86
N ARG A 387 -0.01 -9.05 -3.42
CA ARG A 387 0.34 -9.16 -4.83
C ARG A 387 -0.92 -9.02 -5.67
N MET A 388 -0.81 -8.30 -6.79
CA MET A 388 -1.94 -8.11 -7.70
C MET A 388 -2.49 -9.44 -8.20
N CYS A 389 -3.82 -9.55 -8.22
CA CYS A 389 -4.50 -10.70 -8.79
C CYS A 389 -4.46 -10.64 -10.31
N SER A 390 -4.06 -11.75 -10.96
CA SER A 390 -4.15 -11.86 -12.42
C SER A 390 -5.61 -11.77 -12.84
N PRO A 391 -5.95 -11.07 -13.95
CA PRO A 391 -7.32 -10.98 -14.44
C PRO A 391 -8.00 -12.34 -14.62
N GLU A 392 -7.24 -13.40 -14.93
CA GLU A 392 -7.74 -14.77 -15.09
C GLU A 392 -8.24 -15.41 -13.77
N PHE A 393 -7.83 -14.87 -12.62
CA PHE A 393 -8.24 -15.31 -11.28
C PHE A 393 -9.16 -14.30 -10.59
N GLN A 394 -9.47 -13.18 -11.25
CA GLN A 394 -10.55 -12.30 -10.83
C GLN A 394 -11.87 -13.00 -11.09
N LEU A 395 -12.79 -12.97 -10.13
CA LEU A 395 -14.13 -13.52 -10.32
C LEU A 395 -14.83 -12.71 -11.43
N PRO A 396 -15.50 -13.36 -12.41
CA PRO A 396 -16.15 -12.63 -13.49
C PRO A 396 -17.18 -11.64 -12.95
N GLU A 397 -17.21 -10.43 -13.53
CA GLU A 397 -18.31 -9.49 -13.34
C GLU A 397 -19.58 -10.12 -13.89
N THR A 398 -20.40 -10.72 -13.02
CA THR A 398 -21.79 -11.00 -13.37
C THR A 398 -22.50 -9.65 -13.49
N VAL A 399 -22.71 -9.25 -14.75
CA VAL A 399 -23.43 -8.03 -15.18
C VAL A 399 -24.79 -7.94 -14.50
#